data_AF-A0A5K0XPW6-F1
#
_entry.id   AF-A0A5K0XPW6-F1
#
_cell.length_a   1.000
_cell.length_b   1.000
_cell.length_c   1.000
_cell.angle_alpha   90.00
_cell.angle_beta   90.00
_cell.angle_gamma   90.00
#
_symmetry.space_group_name_H-M   'P 1'
#
loop_
_entity.id
_entity.type
_entity.pdbx_description
1 polymer ?
#
loop_
_entity_poly.entity_id
_entity_poly.type
_entity_poly.pdbx_seq_one_letter_code
_entity_poly.pdbx_strand_id
1 'polypeptide(L)'
;TLRKTQMMLQQLKMQISKGLPIIGAGAGTGISAKFEEVGGVDLIVIYNSGRFRMAGRGSLAGLLPFADANAVVLDMANEVLP
;
A
#
# COMPACT_ATOMS: atom_id res chain seq x y z
N THR A 1 -15.86 -6.25 4.36
CA THR A 1 -17.24 -6.57 3.95
C THR A 1 -17.59 -5.76 2.71
N LEU A 2 -18.44 -6.30 1.84
CA LEU A 2 -18.83 -5.69 0.55
C LEU A 2 -19.27 -4.22 0.69
N ARG A 3 -20.00 -3.90 1.76
CA ARG A 3 -20.45 -2.54 2.08
C ARG A 3 -19.30 -1.54 2.26
N LYS A 4 -18.23 -1.91 2.96
CA LYS A 4 -17.05 -1.04 3.14
C LYS A 4 -16.37 -0.76 1.81
N THR A 5 -16.23 -1.78 0.96
CA THR A 5 -15.67 -1.64 -0.39
C THR A 5 -16.51 -0.69 -1.24
N GLN A 6 -17.84 -0.82 -1.22
CA GLN A 6 -18.74 0.09 -1.93
C GLN A 6 -18.60 1.54 -1.45
N MET A 7 -18.49 1.77 -0.13
CA MET A 7 -18.29 3.09 0.44
C MET A 7 -16.96 3.72 -0.03
N MET A 8 -15.86 2.98 0.02
CA MET A 8 -14.55 3.44 -0.46
C MET A 8 -14.60 3.77 -1.97
N LEU A 9 -15.21 2.91 -2.79
CA LEU A 9 -15.37 3.16 -4.22
C LEU A 9 -16.21 4.41 -4.50
N GLN A 10 -17.24 4.68 -3.69
CA GLN A 10 -18.05 5.89 -3.83
C GLN A 10 -17.24 7.15 -3.49
N GLN A 11 -16.41 7.11 -2.45
CA GLN A 11 -15.51 8.22 -2.11
C GLN A 11 -14.52 8.51 -3.23
N LEU A 12 -13.86 7.48 -3.77
CA LEU A 12 -12.94 7.62 -4.90
C LEU A 12 -13.63 8.20 -6.15
N LYS A 13 -14.82 7.71 -6.49
CA LYS A 13 -15.63 8.26 -7.61
C LYS A 13 -16.01 9.72 -7.37
N MET A 14 -16.28 10.11 -6.12
CA MET A 14 -16.56 11.50 -5.77
C MET A 14 -15.35 12.40 -6.01
N GLN A 15 -14.14 11.96 -5.65
CA GLN A 15 -12.90 12.71 -5.92
C GLN A 15 -12.71 12.93 -7.43
N ILE A 16 -12.91 11.89 -8.24
CA ILE A 16 -12.87 11.98 -9.70
C ILE A 16 -13.90 12.99 -10.22
N SER A 17 -15.15 12.96 -9.72
CA SER A 17 -16.20 13.88 -10.17
C SER A 17 -15.89 15.36 -9.87
N LYS A 18 -15.03 15.61 -8.86
CA LYS A 18 -14.53 16.94 -8.50
C LYS A 18 -13.28 17.35 -9.28
N GLY A 19 -12.79 16.51 -10.19
CA GLY A 19 -11.53 16.73 -10.91
C GLY A 19 -10.27 16.58 -10.04
N LEU A 20 -10.40 15.96 -8.86
CA LEU A 20 -9.25 15.68 -7.99
C LEU A 20 -8.62 14.33 -8.36
N PRO A 21 -7.28 14.24 -8.45
CA PRO A 21 -6.60 12.98 -8.70
C PRO A 21 -6.75 12.04 -7.50
N ILE A 22 -6.71 10.74 -7.78
CA ILE A 22 -6.59 9.70 -6.75
C ILE A 22 -5.12 9.31 -6.65
N ILE A 23 -4.56 9.38 -5.44
CA ILE A 23 -3.17 9.08 -5.15
C ILE A 23 -3.07 7.75 -4.40
N GLY A 24 -2.43 6.77 -5.05
CA GLY A 24 -2.03 5.51 -4.44
C GLY A 24 -0.55 5.49 -4.10
N ALA A 25 -0.21 5.04 -2.88
CA ALA A 25 1.17 4.93 -2.41
C ALA A 25 1.53 3.49 -2.05
N GLY A 26 2.82 3.18 -2.15
CA GLY A 26 3.36 1.85 -1.89
C GLY A 26 4.28 1.84 -0.68
N ALA A 27 3.80 1.36 0.47
CA ALA A 27 4.57 1.32 1.72
C ALA A 27 5.41 0.03 1.83
N GLY A 28 6.69 0.19 2.15
CA GLY A 28 7.60 -0.93 2.43
C GLY A 28 7.86 -1.19 3.92
N THR A 29 7.45 -0.26 4.79
CA THR A 29 7.60 -0.31 6.25
C THR A 29 6.46 0.46 6.91
N GLY A 30 6.26 0.25 8.22
CA GLY A 30 5.28 1.00 9.01
C GLY A 30 5.48 2.52 9.01
N ILE A 31 6.73 2.99 9.03
CA ILE A 31 7.03 4.43 8.98
C ILE A 31 6.63 5.05 7.63
N SER A 32 6.84 4.34 6.51
CA SER A 32 6.35 4.79 5.20
C SER A 32 4.83 4.92 5.20
N ALA A 33 4.11 3.89 5.66
CA ALA A 33 2.65 3.93 5.73
C ALA A 33 2.15 5.07 6.63
N LYS A 34 2.82 5.33 7.75
CA LYS A 34 2.43 6.41 8.67
C LYS A 34 2.54 7.79 8.03
N PHE A 35 3.62 8.05 7.31
CA PHE A 35 3.81 9.34 6.63
C PHE A 35 3.00 9.46 5.34
N GLU A 36 2.69 8.35 4.67
CA GLU A 36 1.73 8.31 3.56
C GLU A 36 0.33 8.71 4.05
N GLU A 37 -0.13 8.17 5.18
CA GLU A 37 -1.40 8.56 5.83
C GLU A 37 -1.41 10.05 6.18
N VAL A 38 -0.36 10.56 6.82
CA VAL A 38 -0.23 12.00 7.16
C VAL A 38 -0.18 12.88 5.90
N GLY A 39 0.38 12.37 4.81
CA GLY A 39 0.42 13.03 3.50
C GLY A 39 -0.93 13.07 2.78
N GLY A 40 -1.94 12.37 3.28
CA GLY A 40 -3.30 12.38 2.72
C GLY A 40 -3.45 11.56 1.44
N VAL A 41 -2.71 10.46 1.28
CA VAL A 41 -2.92 9.53 0.17
C VAL A 41 -4.30 8.87 0.26
N ASP A 42 -4.92 8.57 -0.87
CA ASP A 42 -6.25 7.94 -0.91
C ASP A 42 -6.19 6.43 -0.61
N LEU A 43 -5.07 5.78 -0.94
CA LEU A 43 -4.88 4.35 -0.74
C LEU A 43 -3.40 3.97 -0.59
N ILE A 44 -3.14 2.98 0.26
CA ILE A 44 -1.81 2.40 0.50
C ILE A 44 -1.83 0.93 0.08
N VAL A 45 -0.77 0.51 -0.61
CA VAL A 45 -0.55 -0.89 -1.01
C VAL A 45 0.78 -1.37 -0.43
N ILE A 46 0.78 -2.52 0.24
CA ILE A 46 1.97 -3.17 0.79
C ILE A 46 2.26 -4.47 0.06
N TYR A 47 3.54 -4.75 -0.23
CA TYR A 47 3.99 -5.96 -0.91
C TYR A 47 5.50 -6.16 -0.74
N ASN A 48 5.98 -7.37 -1.03
CA ASN A 48 7.38 -7.76 -0.80
C ASN A 48 8.41 -6.85 -1.48
N SER A 49 8.18 -6.39 -2.72
CA SER A 49 9.08 -5.42 -3.37
C SER A 49 9.14 -4.09 -2.62
N GLY A 50 8.08 -3.69 -1.91
CA GLY A 50 8.12 -2.55 -0.98
C GLY A 50 9.15 -2.76 0.11
N ARG A 51 9.09 -3.89 0.82
CA ARG A 51 10.08 -4.27 1.85
C ARG A 51 11.49 -4.35 1.28
N PHE A 52 11.66 -4.95 0.11
CA PHE A 52 12.98 -5.09 -0.52
C PHE A 52 13.57 -3.74 -0.96
N ARG A 53 12.75 -2.81 -1.47
CA ARG A 53 13.19 -1.43 -1.73
C ARG A 53 13.69 -0.77 -0.45
N MET A 54 12.95 -0.90 0.64
CA MET A 54 13.35 -0.31 1.93
C MET A 54 14.59 -0.99 2.53
N ALA A 55 14.93 -2.21 2.10
CA ALA A 55 16.19 -2.89 2.40
C ALA A 55 17.34 -2.57 1.41
N GLY A 56 17.16 -1.59 0.52
CA GLY A 56 18.17 -1.18 -0.46
C GLY A 56 18.35 -2.17 -1.62
N ARG A 57 17.29 -2.87 -2.04
CA ARG A 57 17.28 -3.76 -3.22
C ARG A 57 16.41 -3.18 -4.33
N GLY A 58 16.67 -3.60 -5.57
CA GLY A 58 15.88 -3.21 -6.74
C GLY A 58 14.46 -3.79 -6.69
N SER A 59 13.50 -3.09 -7.30
CA SER A 59 12.07 -3.47 -7.28
C SER A 59 11.78 -4.87 -7.82
N LEU A 60 12.56 -5.33 -8.80
CA LEU A 60 12.42 -6.66 -9.39
C LEU A 60 12.85 -7.80 -8.45
N ALA A 61 13.50 -7.50 -7.32
CA ALA A 61 13.84 -8.51 -6.32
C ALA A 61 12.58 -9.24 -5.78
N GLY A 62 11.41 -8.59 -5.78
CA GLY A 62 10.15 -9.22 -5.37
C GLY A 62 9.61 -10.27 -6.32
N LEU A 63 10.18 -10.39 -7.52
CA LEU A 63 9.82 -11.40 -8.52
C LEU A 63 10.79 -12.59 -8.53
N LEU A 64 11.87 -12.52 -7.77
CA LEU A 64 12.91 -13.54 -7.70
C LEU A 64 12.68 -14.46 -6.49
N PRO A 65 13.25 -15.68 -6.48
CA PRO A 65 13.02 -16.68 -5.43
C PRO A 65 13.80 -16.35 -4.14
N PHE A 66 13.67 -15.13 -3.62
CA PHE A 66 14.30 -14.68 -2.39
C PHE A 66 13.41 -14.87 -1.16
N ALA A 67 12.09 -14.88 -1.34
CA ALA A 67 11.10 -15.16 -0.29
C ALA A 67 9.72 -15.48 -0.91
N ASP A 68 8.83 -16.08 -0.12
CA ASP A 68 7.41 -16.16 -0.44
C ASP A 68 6.76 -14.78 -0.32
N ALA A 69 6.24 -14.25 -1.43
CA ALA A 69 5.64 -12.93 -1.49
C ALA A 69 4.39 -12.80 -0.59
N ASN A 70 3.57 -13.85 -0.49
CA ASN A 70 2.33 -13.82 0.29
C ASN A 70 2.62 -13.89 1.79
N ALA A 71 3.59 -14.71 2.19
CA ALA A 71 4.06 -14.77 3.57
C ALA A 71 4.64 -13.40 4.01
N VAL A 72 5.48 -12.79 3.17
CA VAL A 72 6.06 -11.46 3.45
C VAL A 72 4.97 -10.39 3.59
N VAL A 73 3.93 -10.40 2.76
CA VAL A 73 2.80 -9.46 2.88
C VAL A 73 2.08 -9.62 4.22
N LEU A 74 1.85 -10.85 4.67
CA LEU A 74 1.23 -11.11 5.97
C LEU A 74 2.09 -10.61 7.13
N ASP A 75 3.41 -10.83 7.07
CA ASP A 75 4.34 -10.31 8.08
C ASP A 75 4.33 -8.77 8.10
N MET A 76 4.37 -8.14 6.93
CA MET A 76 4.30 -6.68 6.77
C MET A 76 3.01 -6.07 7.32
N ALA A 77 1.89 -6.81 7.30
CA ALA A 77 0.62 -6.30 7.79
C ALA A 77 0.70 -5.91 9.28
N ASN A 78 1.46 -6.64 10.09
CA ASN A 78 1.66 -6.34 11.51
C ASN A 78 2.47 -5.05 11.76
N GLU A 79 3.20 -4.57 10.76
CA GLU A 79 3.98 -3.33 10.86
C GLU A 79 3.18 -2.09 10.43
N VAL A 80 2.10 -2.30 9.67
CA VAL A 80 1.36 -1.25 8.97
C VAL A 80 -0.05 -1.08 9.50
N LEU A 81 -0.72 -2.17 9.86
CA LEU A 81 -2.07 -2.14 10.42
C LEU A 81 -2.01 -1.90 11.94
N PRO A 82 -2.99 -1.17 12.52
CA PRO A 82 -3.11 -0.99 13.97
C PRO A 82 -3.42 -2.28 14.74
#